data_AF-A0A536L7E1-F1
#
_entry.id   AF-A0A536L7E1-F1
#
_cell.length_a   1.000
_cell.length_b   1.000
_cell.length_c   1.000
_cell.angle_alpha   90.00
_cell.angle_beta   90.00
_cell.angle_gamma   90.00
#
_symmetry.space_group_name_H-M   'P 1'
#
loop_
_entity.id
_entity.type
_entity.pdbx_description
1 polymer ?
#
loop_
_entity_poly.entity_id
_entity_poly.type
_entity_poly.pdbx_seq_one_letter_code
_entity_poly.pdbx_strand_id
1 'polypeptide(L)'
;MIQPPQLRIPGPTPVPDRVQRAMAAPMINHRGPEFRALLPELEAGLRWAFQTENDMLIFPASGTGGLESAVANVVSPGERVLAVTIGAFGDRFADLA
;
A
#
# COMPACT_ATOMS: atom_id res chain seq x y z
N MET A 1 -20.49 8.79 -24.69
CA MET A 1 -19.70 8.85 -23.43
C MET A 1 -20.16 7.71 -22.54
N ILE A 2 -19.24 6.87 -22.07
CA ILE A 2 -19.54 5.83 -21.08
C ILE A 2 -19.71 6.52 -19.73
N GLN A 3 -20.85 6.34 -19.07
CA GLN A 3 -21.04 6.85 -17.71
C GLN A 3 -20.11 6.09 -16.75
N PRO A 4 -19.40 6.76 -15.83
CA PRO A 4 -18.53 6.08 -14.89
C PRO A 4 -19.35 5.14 -14.00
N PRO A 5 -18.85 3.92 -13.71
CA PRO A 5 -19.57 2.96 -12.89
C PRO A 5 -19.76 3.50 -11.47
N GLN A 6 -20.97 3.32 -10.92
CA GLN A 6 -21.26 3.63 -9.53
C GLN A 6 -20.80 2.46 -8.64
N LEU A 7 -19.55 2.53 -8.17
CA LEU A 7 -18.95 1.48 -7.35
C LEU A 7 -19.54 1.51 -5.93
N ARG A 8 -20.33 0.48 -5.59
CA ARG A 8 -20.92 0.26 -4.25
C ARG A 8 -20.33 -0.97 -3.57
N ILE A 9 -19.03 -1.15 -3.74
CA ILE A 9 -18.23 -2.26 -3.17
C ILE A 9 -17.14 -1.66 -2.26
N PRO A 10 -16.61 -2.40 -1.28
CA PRO A 10 -15.61 -1.88 -0.33
C PRO A 10 -14.19 -1.76 -0.94
N GLY A 11 -14.08 -1.64 -2.26
CA GLY A 11 -12.82 -1.59 -2.99
C GLY A 11 -12.93 -2.27 -4.36
N PRO A 12 -12.40 -1.64 -5.43
CA PRO A 12 -11.88 -0.27 -5.50
C PRO A 12 -12.97 0.80 -5.32
N THR A 13 -12.55 2.05 -5.12
CA THR A 13 -13.44 3.22 -5.05
C THR A 13 -13.22 4.16 -6.25
N PRO A 14 -14.18 5.04 -6.58
CA PRO A 14 -13.97 6.03 -7.64
C PRO A 14 -12.77 6.94 -7.32
N VAL A 15 -11.86 7.08 -8.27
CA VAL A 15 -10.64 7.88 -8.12
C VAL A 15 -10.94 9.36 -8.42
N PRO A 16 -10.59 10.33 -7.54
CA PRO A 16 -10.81 11.74 -7.81
C PRO A 16 -10.08 12.21 -9.08
N ASP A 17 -10.69 13.12 -9.86
CA ASP A 17 -10.15 13.59 -11.14
C ASP A 17 -8.72 14.13 -11.07
N ARG A 18 -8.36 14.78 -9.95
CA ARG A 18 -6.98 15.25 -9.73
C ARG A 18 -5.96 14.10 -9.70
N VAL A 19 -6.33 12.95 -9.14
CA VAL A 19 -5.48 11.77 -9.05
C VAL A 19 -5.43 11.05 -10.40
N GLN A 20 -6.56 10.95 -11.11
CA GLN A 20 -6.59 10.40 -12.47
C GLN A 20 -5.66 11.18 -13.42
N ARG A 21 -5.68 12.52 -13.35
CA ARG A 21 -4.76 13.37 -14.13
C ARG A 21 -3.29 13.15 -13.76
N ALA A 22 -2.98 12.95 -12.48
CA ALA A 22 -1.61 12.63 -12.05
C ALA A 22 -1.14 11.27 -12.59
N MET A 23 -2.02 10.26 -12.60
CA MET A 23 -1.71 8.95 -13.18
C MET A 23 -1.48 8.96 -14.70
N ALA A 24 -2.05 9.95 -15.40
CA ALA A 24 -1.87 10.13 -16.84
C ALA A 24 -0.60 10.92 -17.21
N ALA A 25 0.18 11.40 -16.22
CA ALA A 25 1.42 12.11 -16.47
C ALA A 25 2.50 11.18 -17.08
N PRO A 26 3.44 11.71 -17.88
CA PRO A 26 4.58 10.94 -18.38
C PRO A 26 5.38 10.31 -17.24
N MET A 27 5.91 9.11 -17.46
CA MET A 27 6.78 8.46 -16.49
C MET A 27 8.04 9.29 -16.22
N ILE A 28 8.43 9.34 -14.95
CA ILE A 28 9.69 9.96 -14.52
C ILE A 28 10.77 8.89 -14.32
N ASN A 29 12.04 9.28 -14.39
CA ASN A 29 13.15 8.39 -14.10
C ASN A 29 13.21 8.08 -12.59
N HIS A 30 13.07 6.82 -12.20
CA HIS A 30 13.17 6.36 -10.80
C HIS A 30 14.52 6.64 -10.12
N ARG A 31 15.58 6.95 -10.88
CA ARG A 31 16.89 7.40 -10.35
C ARG A 31 17.16 8.89 -10.61
N GLY A 32 16.19 9.59 -11.20
CA GLY A 32 16.27 10.99 -11.56
C GLY A 32 16.00 11.94 -10.39
N PRO A 33 16.31 13.23 -10.56
CA PRO A 33 16.10 14.24 -9.52
C PRO A 33 14.63 14.39 -9.12
N GLU A 34 13.68 14.18 -10.03
CA GLU A 34 12.25 14.28 -9.77
C GLU A 34 11.78 13.19 -8.79
N PHE A 35 12.17 11.93 -9.01
CA PHE A 35 11.80 10.84 -8.11
C PHE A 35 12.50 10.98 -6.74
N ARG A 36 13.75 11.45 -6.74
CA ARG A 36 14.50 11.73 -5.51
C ARG A 36 13.82 12.79 -4.63
N ALA A 37 13.13 13.76 -5.24
CA ALA A 37 12.34 14.75 -4.52
C ALA A 37 10.97 14.21 -4.09
N LEU A 38 10.32 13.40 -4.95
CA LEU A 38 8.99 12.85 -4.71
C LEU A 38 8.95 11.86 -3.54
N LEU A 39 9.91 10.94 -3.45
CA LEU A 39 9.85 9.85 -2.47
C LEU A 39 9.81 10.36 -1.01
N PRO A 40 10.67 11.30 -0.56
CA PRO A 40 10.58 11.86 0.79
C PRO A 40 9.28 12.60 1.09
N GLU A 41 8.68 13.25 0.08
CA GLU A 41 7.37 13.90 0.22
C GLU A 41 6.27 12.87 0.48
N LEU A 42 6.27 11.76 -0.26
CA LEU A 42 5.34 10.64 -0.04
C LEU A 42 5.53 10.02 1.34
N GLU A 43 6.77 9.77 1.75
CA GLU A 43 7.07 9.24 3.08
C GLU A 43 6.59 10.16 4.20
N ALA A 44 6.77 11.47 4.06
CA ALA A 44 6.29 12.45 5.04
C ALA A 44 4.75 12.46 5.12
N GLY A 45 4.07 12.40 3.97
CA GLY A 45 2.62 12.28 3.91
C GLY A 45 2.10 10.99 4.53
N LEU A 46 2.80 9.86 4.34
CA LEU A 46 2.46 8.58 4.96
C LEU A 46 2.70 8.59 6.47
N ARG A 47 3.83 9.13 6.96
CA ARG A 47 4.07 9.31 8.40
C ARG A 47 2.97 10.14 9.06
N TRP A 48 2.54 11.21 8.39
CA TRP A 48 1.38 11.99 8.84
C TRP A 48 0.09 11.16 8.82
N ALA A 49 -0.21 10.43 7.74
CA ALA A 49 -1.44 9.63 7.66
C ALA A 49 -1.50 8.51 8.71
N PHE A 50 -0.38 7.84 8.98
CA PHE A 50 -0.26 6.76 9.97
C PHE A 50 0.04 7.26 11.39
N GLN A 51 0.27 8.57 11.57
CA GLN A 51 0.62 9.18 12.86
C GLN A 51 1.83 8.49 13.52
N THR A 52 2.95 8.38 12.78
CA THR A 52 4.15 7.68 13.24
C THR A 52 5.44 8.42 12.90
N GLU A 53 6.47 8.20 13.72
CA GLU A 53 7.83 8.69 13.50
C GLU A 53 8.73 7.62 12.86
N ASN A 54 8.23 6.40 12.66
CA ASN A 54 9.00 5.29 12.09
C ASN A 54 9.27 5.50 10.58
N ASP A 55 10.27 4.76 10.08
CA ASP A 55 10.57 4.68 8.65
C ASP A 55 9.38 4.11 7.86
N MET A 56 9.09 4.72 6.71
CA MET A 56 8.01 4.31 5.82
C MET A 56 8.56 3.58 4.60
N LEU A 57 8.06 2.37 4.37
CA LEU A 57 8.38 1.59 3.17
C LEU A 57 7.21 1.67 2.19
N ILE A 58 7.46 2.17 0.97
CA ILE A 58 6.48 2.19 -0.12
C ILE A 58 6.71 0.94 -0.99
N PHE A 59 5.77 0.00 -0.94
CA PHE A 59 5.87 -1.27 -1.65
C PHE A 59 5.04 -1.26 -2.94
N PRO A 60 5.59 -1.64 -4.11
CA PRO A 60 4.86 -1.73 -5.37
C PRO A 60 4.01 -3.01 -5.43
N ALA A 61 3.09 -3.16 -4.48
CA ALA A 61 2.22 -4.33 -4.33
C ALA A 61 0.82 -3.92 -3.87
N SER A 62 -0.12 -4.86 -3.90
CA SER A 62 -1.40 -4.70 -3.21
C SER A 62 -1.21 -4.82 -1.69
N GLY A 63 -2.27 -4.57 -0.91
CA GLY A 63 -2.24 -4.74 0.55
C GLY A 63 -1.77 -6.13 1.00
N THR A 64 -2.07 -7.19 0.23
CA THR A 64 -1.61 -8.56 0.58
C THR A 64 -0.09 -8.70 0.49
N GLY A 65 0.58 -8.06 -0.47
CA GLY A 65 2.05 -8.07 -0.53
C GLY A 65 2.67 -7.28 0.62
N GLY A 66 1.98 -6.26 1.13
CA GLY A 66 2.39 -5.56 2.36
C GLY A 66 2.33 -6.45 3.60
N LEU A 67 1.27 -7.26 3.75
CA LEU A 67 1.14 -8.23 4.84
C LEU A 67 2.24 -9.30 4.77
N GLU A 68 2.46 -9.87 3.59
CA GLU A 68 3.51 -10.88 3.35
C GLU A 68 4.91 -10.30 3.66
N SER A 69 5.18 -9.07 3.20
CA SER A 69 6.43 -8.38 3.51
C SER A 69 6.63 -8.19 5.02
N ALA A 70 5.56 -7.94 5.78
CA ALA A 70 5.66 -7.79 7.23
C ALA A 70 6.04 -9.12 7.91
N VAL A 71 5.40 -10.23 7.55
CA VAL A 71 5.76 -11.55 8.10
C VAL A 71 7.19 -11.92 7.72
N ALA A 72 7.49 -11.92 6.42
CA ALA A 72 8.74 -12.45 5.89
C ALA A 72 10.00 -11.72 6.40
N ASN A 73 9.86 -10.48 6.89
CA ASN A 73 10.97 -9.69 7.43
C ASN A 73 11.02 -9.65 8.97
N VAL A 74 9.97 -10.08 9.67
CA VAL A 74 9.89 -10.00 11.14
C VAL A 74 9.85 -11.38 11.80
N VAL A 75 9.48 -12.42 11.07
CA VAL A 75 9.36 -13.80 11.58
C VAL A 75 10.36 -14.71 10.86
N SER A 76 11.14 -15.47 11.63
CA SER A 76 12.07 -16.47 11.10
C SER A 76 11.44 -17.87 11.03
N PRO A 77 11.90 -18.74 10.12
CA PRO A 77 11.41 -20.11 10.05
C PRO A 77 11.52 -20.85 11.39
N GLY A 78 10.41 -21.42 11.86
CA GLY A 78 10.32 -22.16 13.12
C GLY A 78 9.93 -21.32 14.34
N GLU A 79 9.82 -19.99 14.21
CA GLU A 79 9.21 -19.16 15.25
C GLU A 79 7.70 -19.40 15.35
N ARG A 80 7.15 -19.17 16.54
CA ARG A 80 5.72 -19.35 16.80
C ARG A 80 5.02 -18.01 16.72
N VAL A 81 4.00 -17.90 15.87
CA VAL A 81 3.17 -16.70 15.72
C VAL A 81 1.76 -16.97 16.25
N LEU A 82 1.18 -16.00 16.95
CA LEU A 82 -0.25 -16.02 17.27
C LEU A 82 -1.01 -15.24 16.19
N ALA A 83 -1.77 -15.95 15.35
CA ALA A 83 -2.66 -15.35 14.38
C ALA A 83 -4.10 -15.37 14.88
N VAL A 84 -4.73 -14.20 15.03
CA VAL A 84 -6.13 -14.07 15.45
C VAL A 84 -6.97 -13.74 14.24
N THR A 85 -7.97 -14.58 13.96
CA THR A 85 -8.88 -14.39 12.84
C THR A 85 -10.33 -14.18 13.29
N ILE A 86 -11.01 -13.30 12.57
CA ILE A 86 -12.46 -13.06 12.65
C ILE A 86 -13.07 -12.91 11.24
N GLY A 87 -12.41 -13.46 10.22
CA GLY A 87 -12.87 -13.44 8.83
C GLY A 87 -11.74 -13.33 7.82
N ALA A 88 -12.11 -13.14 6.55
CA ALA A 88 -11.23 -13.36 5.39
C ALA A 88 -9.87 -12.63 5.41
N PHE A 89 -9.79 -11.43 6.00
CA PHE A 89 -8.50 -10.71 6.11
C PHE A 89 -7.61 -11.29 7.22
N GLY A 90 -8.19 -11.72 8.34
CA GLY A 90 -7.48 -12.40 9.41
C GLY A 90 -7.02 -13.79 8.97
N ASP A 91 -7.90 -14.54 8.29
CA ASP A 91 -7.56 -15.84 7.71
C ASP A 91 -6.37 -15.71 6.73
N ARG A 92 -6.43 -14.71 5.83
CA ARG A 92 -5.33 -14.44 4.89
C ARG A 92 -4.02 -14.11 5.59
N PHE A 93 -4.06 -13.32 6.66
CA PHE A 93 -2.83 -12.95 7.36
C PHE A 93 -2.27 -14.14 8.15
N ALA A 94 -3.14 -15.01 8.67
CA ALA A 94 -2.75 -16.27 9.30
C ALA A 94 -2.11 -17.24 8.31
N ASP A 95 -2.64 -17.36 7.08
CA ASP A 95 -2.06 -18.22 6.04
C ASP A 95 -0.67 -17.76 5.59
N LEU A 96 -0.36 -16.47 5.73
CA LEU A 96 0.95 -15.88 5.41
C LEU A 96 1.97 -16.02 6.55
N ALA A 97 1.52 -16.27 7.79
CA ALA A 97 2.32 -16.23 9.02
C ALA A 97 2.79 -17.62 9.48
#